data_AF-A0A1I7NVR8-F1
#
_entry.id   AF-A0A1I7NVR8-F1
#
_cell.length_a   1.000
_cell.length_b   1.000
_cell.length_c   1.000
_cell.angle_alpha   90.00
_cell.angle_beta   90.00
_cell.angle_gamma   90.00
#
_symmetry.space_group_name_H-M   'P 1'
#
loop_
_entity.id
_entity.type
_entity.pdbx_description
1 polymer ?
#
loop_
_entity_poly.entity_id
_entity_poly.type
_entity_poly.pdbx_seq_one_letter_code
_entity_poly.pdbx_strand_id
1 'polypeptide(L)' 'MDILWIAIVVDLILYGLLGLAVVKLATRFLPPPWNTASFTVPLVVAVGALITLVTFPHWVVFPR' A
#
# COMPACT_ATOMS: atom_id res chain seq x y z
N MET A 1 18.73 -14.10 1.64
CA MET A 1 18.10 -12.84 2.11
C MET A 1 17.70 -11.92 0.95
N ASP A 2 17.76 -12.40 -0.31
CA ASP A 2 17.52 -11.61 -1.52
C ASP A 2 16.06 -11.50 -1.98
N ILE A 3 15.11 -12.20 -1.36
CA ILE A 3 13.69 -12.15 -1.76
C ILE A 3 12.92 -11.04 -1.02
N LEU A 4 13.44 -10.59 0.12
CA LEU A 4 12.71 -9.72 1.03
C LEU A 4 12.51 -8.31 0.46
N TRP A 5 13.50 -7.76 -0.24
CA TRP A 5 13.34 -6.48 -0.93
C TRP A 5 12.35 -6.58 -2.11
N ILE A 6 12.32 -7.73 -2.82
CA ILE A 6 11.35 -7.99 -3.89
C ILE A 6 9.94 -8.02 -3.30
N ALA A 7 9.74 -8.72 -2.18
CA ALA A 7 8.46 -8.80 -1.50
C ALA A 7 7.95 -7.42 -1.07
N ILE A 8 8.81 -6.58 -0.49
CA ILE A 8 8.47 -5.19 -0.12
C ILE A 8 8.08 -4.36 -1.34
N VAL A 9 8.83 -4.46 -2.44
CA VAL A 9 8.51 -3.74 -3.69
C VAL A 9 7.16 -4.18 -4.26
N VAL A 10 6.90 -5.50 -4.30
CA VAL A 10 5.62 -6.05 -4.76
C VAL A 10 4.47 -5.58 -3.87
N ASP A 11 4.65 -5.59 -2.55
CA ASP A 11 3.65 -5.15 -1.58
C ASP A 11 3.30 -3.66 -1.75
N LEU A 12 4.30 -2.79 -1.92
CA LEU A 12 4.09 -1.38 -2.18
C LEU A 12 3.36 -1.12 -3.52
N ILE A 13 3.67 -1.90 -4.56
CA ILE A 13 2.96 -1.82 -5.84
C ILE A 13 1.49 -2.22 -5.66
N LEU A 14 1.22 -3.30 -4.91
CA LEU A 14 -0.14 -3.75 -4.62
C LEU A 14 -0.93 -2.67 -3.85
N TYR A 15 -0.35 -2.05 -2.83
CA TYR A 15 -0.99 -0.93 -2.14
C TYR A 15 -1.22 0.28 -3.03
N GLY A 16 -0.30 0.60 -3.94
CA GLY A 16 -0.48 1.66 -4.94
C GLY A 16 -1.66 1.39 -5.88
N LEU A 17 -1.78 0.15 -6.38
CA LEU A 17 -2.91 -0.29 -7.20
C LEU A 17 -4.23 -0.27 -6.42
N LEU A 18 -4.19 -0.66 -5.14
CA LEU A 18 -5.34 -0.64 -4.25
C LEU A 18 -5.79 0.81 -4.00
N GLY A 19 -4.86 1.75 -3.81
CA GLY A 19 -5.15 3.18 -3.74
C GLY A 19 -5.81 3.71 -5.00
N LEU A 20 -5.36 3.30 -6.19
CA LEU A 20 -5.99 3.66 -7.46
C LEU A 20 -7.40 3.07 -7.59
N ALA A 21 -7.60 1.83 -7.15
CA ALA A 21 -8.91 1.19 -7.13
C ALA A 21 -9.88 1.91 -6.18
N VAL A 22 -9.41 2.26 -4.97
CA VAL A 22 -10.18 3.04 -3.99
C VAL A 22 -10.58 4.38 -4.58
N VAL A 23 -9.67 5.12 -5.22
CA VAL A 23 -10.00 6.39 -5.89
C VAL A 23 -11.06 6.19 -6.97
N LYS A 24 -10.89 5.19 -7.84
CA LYS A 24 -11.87 4.91 -8.91
C LYS A 24 -13.26 4.54 -8.37
N LEU A 25 -13.32 3.80 -7.26
CA LEU A 25 -14.59 3.38 -6.67
C LEU A 25 -15.23 4.50 -5.84
N ALA A 26 -14.41 5.21 -5.09
CA ALA A 26 -14.84 6.19 -4.09
C ALA A 26 -14.95 7.62 -4.63
N THR A 27 -14.48 7.90 -5.86
CA THR A 27 -14.68 9.20 -6.54
C THR A 27 -16.14 9.63 -6.60
N ARG A 28 -17.08 8.67 -6.61
CA ARG A 28 -18.53 8.95 -6.58
C ARG A 28 -19.08 9.28 -5.18
N PHE A 29 -18.35 8.95 -4.12
CA PHE A 29 -18.85 9.03 -2.74
C PHE A 29 -18.03 9.97 -1.84
N LEU A 30 -16.76 10.21 -2.17
CA LEU A 30 -15.84 11.00 -1.36
C LEU A 30 -15.69 12.43 -1.91
N PRO A 31 -15.71 13.45 -1.03
CA PRO A 31 -15.42 14.82 -1.43
C PRO A 31 -13.91 15.01 -1.71
N PRO A 32 -13.52 16.03 -2.49
CA PRO A 32 -12.13 16.45 -2.62
C PRO A 32 -11.51 16.78 -1.25
N PRO A 33 -10.22 16.47 -0.99
CA PRO A 33 -9.22 15.90 -1.91
C PRO A 33 -9.16 14.36 -1.94
N TRP A 34 -10.04 13.68 -1.21
CA TRP A 34 -10.03 12.21 -1.05
C TRP A 34 -10.38 11.43 -2.32
N ASN A 35 -10.99 12.10 -3.29
CA ASN A 35 -11.28 11.56 -4.62
C ASN A 35 -10.15 11.79 -5.64
N THR A 36 -9.04 12.42 -5.23
CA THR A 36 -7.92 12.73 -6.13
C THR A 36 -6.83 11.68 -6.01
N ALA A 37 -6.41 11.09 -7.13
CA ALA A 37 -5.37 10.07 -7.14
C ALA A 37 -4.03 10.57 -6.56
N SER A 38 -3.68 11.83 -6.78
CA SER A 38 -2.45 12.44 -6.26
C SER A 38 -2.42 12.57 -4.74
N PHE A 39 -3.56 12.53 -4.06
CA PHE A 39 -3.64 12.58 -2.59
C PHE A 39 -3.83 11.18 -2.00
N THR A 40 -4.78 10.41 -2.53
CA THR A 40 -5.19 9.13 -1.96
C THR A 40 -4.20 8.01 -2.24
N VAL A 41 -3.55 7.97 -3.41
CA VAL A 41 -2.57 6.91 -3.72
C VAL A 41 -1.34 7.01 -2.80
N PRO A 42 -0.67 8.17 -2.64
CA PRO A 42 0.44 8.28 -1.70
C PRO A 42 0.03 7.97 -0.25
N LEU A 43 -1.18 8.37 0.16
CA LEU A 43 -1.70 8.06 1.50
C LEU A 43 -1.85 6.54 1.70
N VAL A 44 -2.46 5.83 0.74
CA VAL A 44 -2.64 4.37 0.83
C VAL A 44 -1.29 3.66 0.78
N VAL A 45 -0.34 4.12 -0.03
CA VAL A 45 1.02 3.57 -0.05
C VAL A 45 1.73 3.80 1.28
N ALA A 46 1.60 4.97 1.90
CA ALA A 46 2.20 5.26 3.21
C ALA A 46 1.61 4.38 4.32
N VAL A 47 0.28 4.18 4.32
CA VAL A 47 -0.40 3.26 5.24
C VAL A 47 0.04 1.81 4.99
N GLY A 48 0.12 1.39 3.72
CA GLY A 48 0.64 0.08 3.33
C GLY A 48 2.05 -0.14 3.85
N ALA A 49 2.96 0.81 3.62
CA ALA A 49 4.34 0.75 4.11
C ALA A 49 4.43 0.63 5.63
N LEU A 50 3.57 1.33 6.38
CA LEU A 50 3.47 1.20 7.83
C LEU A 50 3.02 -0.21 8.23
N ILE A 51 2.03 -0.78 7.54
CA ILE A 51 1.59 -2.16 7.76
C ILE A 51 2.72 -3.14 7.45
N THR A 52 3.45 -2.96 6.34
CA THR A 52 4.61 -3.79 5.98
C THR A 52 5.70 -3.71 7.07
N LEU A 53 5.97 -2.52 7.62
CA LEU A 53 6.93 -2.32 8.72
C LEU A 53 6.48 -2.99 10.03
N VAL A 54 5.20 -2.83 10.39
CA VAL A 54 4.65 -3.43 11.62
C VAL A 54 4.58 -4.96 11.51
N THR A 55 4.25 -5.47 10.33
CA THR A 55 4.21 -6.90 10.07
C THR A 55 5.59 -7.48 9.81
N PHE A 56 6.61 -6.67 9.51
CA PHE A 56 7.99 -7.08 9.20
C PHE A 56 8.54 -8.17 10.13
N PRO A 57 8.38 -8.12 11.46
CA PRO A 57 8.84 -9.20 12.34
C PRO A 57 8.22 -10.56 12.00
N HIS A 58 6.95 -10.60 11.57
CA HIS A 58 6.28 -11.83 11.13
C HIS A 58 6.93 -12.42 9.86
N TRP A 59 7.36 -11.57 8.93
CA TRP A 59 8.07 -12.00 7.72
C TRP A 59 9.49 -12.49 8.01
N VAL A 60 10.11 -12.01 9.09
CA VAL A 60 11.46 -12.44 9.53
C VAL A 60 11.41 -13.75 10.33
N VAL A 61 10.32 -14.01 11.06
CA VAL A 61 10.15 -15.22 11.90
C VAL A 61 9.85 -16.48 11.10
N PHE A 62 9.44 -16.37 9.83
CA PHE A 62 9.34 -17.51 8.91
C PHE A 62 10.42 -17.46 7.82
N PRO A 63 11.71 -17.66 8.14
CA PRO A 63 12.77 -17.73 7.15
C PRO A 63 12.88 -19.12 6.50
N ARG A 64 11.78 -19.84 6.27
CA ARG A 64 11.76 -21.29 5.95
C ARG A 64 12.32 -22.20 7.04
#